data_AF-A0A3M0XMU2-F1
#
_entry.id   AF-A0A3M0XMU2-F1
#
_cell.length_a   1.000
_cell.length_b   1.000
_cell.length_c   1.000
_cell.angle_alpha   90.00
_cell.angle_beta   90.00
_cell.angle_gamma   90.00
#
_symmetry.space_group_name_H-M   'P 1'
#
loop_
_entity.id
_entity.type
_entity.pdbx_description
1 polymer ?
#
loop_
_entity_poly.entity_id
_entity_poly.type
_entity_poly.pdbx_seq_one_letter_code
_entity_poly.pdbx_strand_id
1 'polypeptide(L)'
;MTAKDENGKILLQKKKEYIHIGIDVDNYQRYGAWQIKEIIDLAIQPREVTKERFELAFPKETDKATLITRLYYYLNSSKHTLVAEDKKELSWEE
;
A
#
# COMPACT_ATOMS: atom_id res chain seq x y z
N MET A 1 -4.23 1.61 -1.47
CA MET A 1 -4.84 2.21 -2.67
C MET A 1 -6.36 2.13 -2.54
N THR A 2 -7.04 3.23 -2.83
CA THR A 2 -8.51 3.32 -2.80
C THR A 2 -8.98 3.97 -4.10
N ALA A 3 -9.92 3.34 -4.79
CA ALA A 3 -10.60 3.93 -5.95
C ALA A 3 -12.02 4.32 -5.55
N LYS A 4 -12.45 5.52 -5.92
CA LYS A 4 -13.79 6.05 -5.65
C LYS A 4 -14.47 6.52 -6.94
N ASP A 5 -15.77 6.33 -7.01
CA ASP A 5 -16.64 6.90 -8.04
C ASP A 5 -16.90 8.40 -7.79
N GLU A 6 -17.54 9.08 -8.75
CA GLU A 6 -17.98 10.48 -8.66
C GLU A 6 -18.86 10.76 -7.43
N ASN A 7 -19.71 9.79 -7.07
CA ASN A 7 -20.58 9.83 -5.90
C ASN A 7 -19.85 9.52 -4.58
N GLY A 8 -18.52 9.35 -4.61
CA GLY A 8 -17.70 9.03 -3.44
C GLY A 8 -17.78 7.57 -2.98
N LYS A 9 -18.53 6.72 -3.69
CA LYS A 9 -18.64 5.28 -3.43
C LYS A 9 -17.29 4.61 -3.64
N ILE A 10 -16.85 3.78 -2.69
CA ILE A 10 -15.61 3.02 -2.81
C ILE A 10 -15.83 1.88 -3.81
N LEU A 11 -15.10 1.92 -4.92
CA LEU A 11 -15.13 0.90 -5.97
C LEU A 11 -14.09 -0.20 -5.73
N LEU A 12 -12.94 0.18 -5.17
CA LEU A 12 -11.91 -0.77 -4.75
C LEU A 12 -11.13 -0.24 -3.55
N GLN A 13 -10.83 -1.13 -2.61
CA GLN A 13 -9.83 -0.89 -1.58
C GLN A 13 -8.84 -2.04 -1.55
N LYS A 14 -7.57 -1.75 -1.82
CA LYS A 14 -6.46 -2.70 -1.68
C LYS A 14 -5.40 -2.14 -0.74
N LYS A 15 -4.93 -3.00 0.15
CA LYS A 15 -3.83 -2.71 1.08
C LYS A 15 -2.74 -3.76 0.86
N LYS A 16 -1.50 -3.30 0.73
CA LYS A 16 -0.31 -4.14 0.79
C LYS A 16 0.53 -3.63 1.95
N GLU A 17 1.06 -4.57 2.72
CA GLU A 17 1.91 -4.28 3.87
C GLU A 17 3.30 -4.84 3.59
N TYR A 18 4.29 -4.06 3.98
CA TYR A 18 5.70 -4.41 3.90
C TYR A 18 6.24 -4.35 5.32
N ILE A 19 6.96 -5.40 5.71
CA ILE A 19 7.53 -5.52 7.05
C ILE A 19 9.04 -5.52 6.88
N HIS A 20 9.72 -4.65 7.60
CA HIS A 20 11.18 -4.64 7.67
C HIS A 20 11.63 -5.26 8.98
N ILE A 21 12.74 -6.00 8.90
CA ILE A 21 13.41 -6.51 10.10
C ILE A 21 14.14 -5.33 10.74
N GLY A 22 13.50 -4.76 11.75
CA GLY A 22 14.10 -3.78 12.63
C GLY A 22 14.49 -4.43 13.95
N ILE A 23 15.55 -3.90 14.55
CA ILE A 23 15.77 -4.01 15.99
C ILE A 23 14.62 -3.23 16.65
N ASP A 24 13.88 -3.86 17.56
CA ASP A 24 12.87 -3.16 18.36
C ASP A 24 13.53 -1.99 19.10
N VAL A 25 12.78 -0.96 19.48
CA VAL A 25 13.32 0.21 20.21
C VAL A 25 14.03 -0.23 21.52
N ASP A 26 13.64 -1.40 22.03
CA ASP A 26 14.17 -2.07 23.22
C ASP A 26 15.30 -3.10 22.93
N ASN A 27 15.86 -3.13 21.72
CA ASN A 27 17.01 -3.96 21.33
C ASN A 27 16.81 -5.49 21.40
N TYR A 28 15.56 -5.98 21.43
CA TYR A 28 15.27 -7.41 21.43
C TYR A 28 14.97 -7.92 20.01
N GLN A 29 15.84 -8.78 19.47
CA GLN A 29 15.53 -9.58 18.28
C GLN A 29 14.61 -10.74 18.66
N ARG A 30 13.29 -10.58 18.48
CA ARG A 30 12.28 -11.62 18.77
C ARG A 30 11.97 -12.53 17.58
N TYR A 31 12.85 -12.62 16.59
CA TYR A 31 12.62 -13.45 15.40
C TYR A 31 13.68 -14.55 15.29
N GLY A 32 13.24 -15.80 15.19
CA GLY A 32 14.13 -16.91 14.86
C GLY A 32 14.69 -16.77 13.44
N ALA A 33 15.84 -17.39 13.16
CA ALA A 33 16.53 -17.28 11.87
C ALA A 33 15.64 -17.57 10.64
N TRP A 34 14.68 -18.50 10.78
CA TRP A 34 13.69 -18.80 9.73
C TRP A 34 12.67 -17.69 9.52
N GLN A 35 12.18 -17.07 10.60
CA GLN A 35 11.25 -15.94 10.52
C GLN A 35 11.94 -14.71 9.88
N ILE A 36 13.23 -14.52 10.16
CA ILE A 36 14.04 -13.48 9.52
C ILE A 36 14.07 -13.68 8.01
N LYS A 37 14.25 -14.92 7.52
CA LYS A 37 14.25 -15.18 6.09
C LYS A 37 12.92 -14.82 5.43
N GLU A 38 11.80 -15.25 6.03
CA GLU A 38 10.46 -14.95 5.51
C GLU A 38 10.16 -13.45 5.49
N ILE A 39 10.62 -12.70 6.51
CA ILE A 39 10.41 -11.24 6.55
C ILE A 39 11.27 -10.53 5.51
N ILE A 40 12.51 -10.97 5.25
CA ILE A 40 13.35 -10.41 4.17
C ILE A 40 12.68 -10.58 2.81
N ASP A 41 12.07 -11.75 2.55
CA ASP A 41 11.37 -12.01 1.30
C ASP A 41 10.12 -11.10 1.12
N LEU A 42 9.54 -10.64 2.23
CA LEU A 42 8.37 -9.74 2.26
C LEU A 42 8.74 -8.25 2.41
N ALA A 43 10.02 -7.94 2.61
CA ALA A 43 10.51 -6.57 2.75
C ALA A 43 10.66 -5.90 1.38
N ILE A 44 10.55 -4.56 1.37
CA ILE A 44 10.92 -3.79 0.18
C ILE A 44 12.43 -3.93 -0.02
N GLN A 45 12.83 -4.43 -1.19
CA GLN A 45 14.24 -4.59 -1.51
C GLN A 45 14.91 -3.21 -1.66
N PRO A 46 16.08 -2.99 -1.03
CA PRO A 46 16.73 -1.69 -1.04
C PRO A 46 17.16 -1.30 -2.45
N ARG A 47 16.86 -0.06 -2.83
CA ARG A 47 17.22 0.55 -4.14
C ARG A 47 16.57 -0.11 -5.37
N GLU A 48 15.56 -0.96 -5.17
CA GLU A 48 14.79 -1.51 -6.27
C GLU A 48 13.49 -0.74 -6.48
N VAL A 49 13.10 -0.56 -7.76
CA VAL A 49 11.81 0.01 -8.12
C VAL A 49 10.83 -1.14 -8.30
N THR A 50 9.97 -1.36 -7.30
CA THR A 50 8.88 -2.33 -7.39
C THR A 50 7.72 -1.74 -8.18
N LYS A 51 7.29 -2.42 -9.24
CA LYS A 51 6.08 -2.08 -10.01
C LYS A 51 4.96 -3.03 -9.63
N GLU A 52 3.87 -2.49 -9.10
CA GLU A 52 2.65 -3.25 -8.84
C GLU A 52 1.60 -2.95 -9.92
N ARG A 53 1.00 -4.01 -10.48
CA ARG A 53 -0.16 -3.89 -11.36
C ARG A 53 -1.42 -4.18 -10.57
N PHE A 54 -2.36 -3.25 -10.64
CA PHE A 54 -3.70 -3.43 -10.10
C PHE A 54 -4.69 -3.45 -11.25
N GLU A 55 -5.39 -4.57 -11.41
CA GLU A 55 -6.55 -4.65 -12.28
C GLU A 55 -7.77 -4.12 -11.51
N LEU A 56 -8.43 -3.15 -12.13
CA LEU A 56 -9.62 -2.48 -11.60
C LEU A 56 -10.77 -2.81 -12.56
N ALA A 57 -11.80 -3.48 -12.04
CA ALA A 57 -13.05 -3.65 -12.75
C ALA A 57 -13.98 -2.51 -12.32
N PHE A 58 -14.27 -1.59 -13.26
CA PHE A 58 -15.24 -0.53 -13.05
C PHE A 58 -16.61 -0.97 -13.60
N PRO A 59 -17.72 -0.71 -12.89
CA PRO A 59 -19.06 -0.86 -13.44
C PRO A 59 -19.20 -0.02 -14.72
N LYS A 60 -20.03 -0.48 -15.68
CA LYS A 60 -20.26 0.23 -16.95
C LYS A 60 -20.86 1.64 -16.79
N GLU A 61 -21.38 1.95 -15.60
CA GLU A 61 -22.04 3.23 -15.27
C GLU A 61 -21.07 4.24 -14.61
N THR A 62 -19.78 3.90 -14.50
CA THR A 62 -18.77 4.77 -13.89
C THR A 62 -18.02 5.57 -14.96
N ASP A 63 -18.40 6.83 -15.14
CA ASP A 63 -17.77 7.74 -16.11
C ASP A 63 -16.40 8.26 -15.62
N LYS A 64 -16.25 8.44 -14.30
CA LYS A 64 -14.98 8.85 -13.70
C LYS A 64 -14.67 8.09 -12.41
N ALA A 65 -13.39 7.78 -12.23
CA ALA A 65 -12.84 7.20 -11.02
C ALA A 65 -11.70 8.06 -10.47
N THR A 66 -11.74 8.37 -9.19
CA THR A 66 -10.62 8.95 -8.46
C THR A 66 -9.83 7.84 -7.79
N LEU A 67 -8.57 7.67 -8.20
CA LEU A 67 -7.61 6.78 -7.58
C LEU A 67 -6.76 7.55 -6.56
N ILE A 68 -6.75 7.08 -5.32
CA ILE A 68 -5.93 7.63 -4.24
C ILE A 68 -5.00 6.54 -3.74
N THR A 69 -3.71 6.78 -3.87
CA THR A 69 -2.67 5.91 -3.34
C THR A 69 -2.00 6.60 -2.17
N ARG A 70 -1.95 5.92 -1.03
CA ARG A 70 -1.31 6.43 0.19
C ARG A 70 -0.28 5.43 0.66
N LEU A 71 0.92 5.92 0.90
CA LEU A 71 2.02 5.18 1.50
C LEU A 71 2.19 5.66 2.94
N TYR A 72 2.11 4.73 3.88
CA TYR A 72 2.28 4.99 5.30
C TYR A 72 3.50 4.26 5.82
N TYR A 73 4.29 4.96 6.63
CA TYR A 73 5.34 4.36 7.44
C TYR A 73 4.84 4.20 8.86
N TYR A 74 4.96 2.99 9.40
CA TYR A 74 4.58 2.66 10.77
C TYR A 74 5.84 2.46 11.59
N LEU A 75 6.07 3.32 12.58
CA LEU A 75 7.14 3.10 13.57
C LEU A 75 6.72 2.01 14.56
N ASN A 76 5.44 2.01 14.93
CA ASN A 76 4.80 0.94 15.68
C ASN A 76 3.29 0.89 15.35
N SER A 77 2.53 0.02 16.00
CA SER A 77 1.09 -0.18 15.74
C SER A 77 0.24 1.08 15.96
N SER A 78 0.70 2.04 16.76
CA SER A 78 -0.04 3.28 17.08
C SER A 78 0.52 4.51 16.38
N LYS A 79 1.83 4.57 16.14
CA LYS A 79 2.55 5.71 15.55
C LYS A 79 2.85 5.43 14.09
N HIS A 80 2.17 6.16 13.21
CA HIS A 80 2.36 6.09 11.78
C HIS A 80 2.33 7.47 11.14
N THR A 81 2.97 7.58 9.99
CA THR A 81 3.12 8.82 9.24
C THR A 81 2.79 8.55 7.78
N LEU A 82 1.99 9.43 7.18
CA LEU A 82 1.79 9.44 5.74
C LEU A 82 3.09 9.92 5.08
N VAL A 83 3.74 9.05 4.32
CA VAL A 83 5.02 9.33 3.65
C VAL A 83 4.78 9.96 2.29
N ALA A 84 3.78 9.45 1.57
CA ALA A 84 3.42 9.93 0.25
C ALA A 84 1.93 9.70 0.00
N GLU A 85 1.31 10.64 -0.69
CA GLU A 85 -0.02 10.50 -1.25
C GLU A 85 0.05 10.91 -2.72
N ASP A 86 -0.59 10.12 -3.57
CA ASP A 86 -0.79 10.44 -4.98
C ASP A 86 -2.27 10.28 -5.32
N LYS A 87 -2.80 11.25 -6.07
CA LYS A 87 -4.19 11.29 -6.50
C LYS A 87 -4.24 11.41 -8.01
N LYS A 88 -4.95 10.48 -8.64
CA LYS A 88 -5.15 10.48 -10.08
C LYS A 88 -6.61 10.32 -10.41
N GLU A 89 -7.12 11.21 -11.25
CA GLU A 89 -8.46 11.12 -11.79
C GLU A 89 -8.38 10.42 -13.16
N LEU A 90 -9.30 9.50 -13.37
CA LEU A 90 -9.40 8.63 -14.51
C LEU A 90 -10.81 8.83 -15.09
N SER A 91 -10.91 9.30 -16.33
CA SER A 91 -12.17 9.59 -17.01
C SER A 91 -12.26 8.81 -18.31
N TRP A 92 -13.21 7.89 -18.41
CA TRP A 92 -13.37 7.08 -19.61
C TRP A 92 -14.44 7.75 -20.48
N GLU A 93 -14.03 8.34 -21.60
CA GLU A 93 -14.95 8.68 -22.68
C GLU A 93 -15.16 7.39 -23.49
N GLU A 94 -16.43 7.01 -23.72
CA GLU A 94 -16.79 5.92 -24.64
C GLU A 94 -16.27 6.18 -26.07
#